data_AF-A0A084UBL1-F1
#
_entry.id   AF-A0A084UBL1-F1
#
_cell.length_a   1.000
_cell.length_b   1.000
_cell.length_c   1.000
_cell.angle_alpha   90.00
_cell.angle_beta   90.00
_cell.angle_gamma   90.00
#
_symmetry.space_group_name_H-M   'P 1'
#
loop_
_entity.id
_entity.type
_entity.pdbx_description
1 polymer ?
#
loop_
_entity_poly.entity_id
_entity_poly.type
_entity_poly.pdbx_seq_one_letter_code
_entity_poly.pdbx_strand_id
1 'polypeptide(L)'
;MGRLKTIASPIKKMAPRLGYASGDEKARDKQRRDTQPWRSWYKTARWQRLREKVFTRDLYTCQRSGEICAGRGNQPNAPVANHKIPHNGDPVLFWDESNIETVTKRVHDSLIQSEEKRTGLR
;
A
#
# COMPACT_ATOMS: atom_id res chain seq x y z
N MET A 1 -57.75 4.98 1.53
CA MET A 1 -56.34 5.41 1.66
C MET A 1 -55.40 4.25 1.28
N GLY A 2 -55.14 4.05 -0.02
CA GLY A 2 -54.24 3.00 -0.48
C GLY A 2 -52.82 3.56 -0.70
N ARG A 3 -51.81 3.04 0.01
CA ARG A 3 -50.41 3.41 -0.19
C ARG A 3 -49.86 2.70 -1.43
N LEU A 4 -49.43 3.46 -2.43
CA LEU A 4 -48.70 2.94 -3.60
C LEU A 4 -47.29 2.48 -3.16
N LYS A 5 -46.94 1.24 -3.52
CA LYS A 5 -45.59 0.70 -3.35
C LYS A 5 -44.72 1.15 -4.53
N THR A 6 -43.61 1.82 -4.24
CA THR A 6 -42.63 2.24 -5.24
C THR A 6 -41.93 1.01 -5.84
N ILE A 7 -41.94 0.93 -7.17
CA ILE A 7 -41.25 -0.10 -7.94
C ILE A 7 -39.74 0.23 -7.89
N ALA A 8 -38.92 -0.73 -7.42
CA ALA A 8 -37.48 -0.59 -7.44
C ALA A 8 -36.97 -0.58 -8.89
N SER A 9 -36.17 0.43 -9.24
CA SER A 9 -35.67 0.60 -10.61
C SER A 9 -34.63 -0.48 -10.95
N PRO A 10 -34.76 -1.21 -12.08
CA PRO A 10 -33.88 -2.34 -12.42
C PRO A 10 -32.56 -1.93 -13.07
N ILE A 11 -32.24 -0.63 -13.10
CA ILE A 11 -31.08 -0.11 -13.83
C ILE A 11 -29.79 -0.41 -13.05
N LYS A 12 -29.01 -1.38 -13.53
CA LYS A 12 -27.63 -1.62 -13.09
C LYS A 12 -26.80 -0.40 -13.44
N LYS A 13 -26.34 0.35 -12.43
CA LYS A 13 -25.46 1.52 -12.62
C LYS A 13 -24.18 1.07 -13.33
N MET A 14 -23.98 1.52 -14.56
CA MET A 14 -22.74 1.28 -15.30
C MET A 14 -21.58 2.00 -14.62
N ALA A 15 -20.39 1.41 -14.68
CA ALA A 15 -19.17 2.09 -14.24
C ALA A 15 -18.94 3.35 -15.10
N PRO A 16 -18.55 4.48 -14.49
CA PRO A 16 -18.33 5.72 -15.22
C PRO A 16 -17.22 5.53 -16.26
N ARG A 17 -17.51 5.91 -17.51
CA ARG A 17 -16.58 5.82 -18.65
C ARG A 17 -15.63 7.03 -18.74
N LEU A 18 -16.02 8.14 -18.13
CA LEU A 18 -15.19 9.31 -17.87
C LEU A 18 -14.64 9.20 -16.44
N GLY A 19 -13.38 9.59 -16.21
CA GLY A 19 -12.79 9.61 -14.87
C GLY A 19 -13.63 10.38 -13.84
N TYR A 20 -13.37 10.13 -12.55
CA TYR A 20 -14.14 10.73 -11.46
C TYR A 20 -13.98 12.25 -11.43
N ALA A 21 -15.10 12.95 -11.19
CA ALA A 21 -15.11 14.39 -10.97
C ALA A 21 -14.13 14.79 -9.85
N SER A 22 -13.55 15.98 -9.96
CA SER A 22 -12.75 16.59 -8.90
C SER A 22 -13.64 16.79 -7.66
N GLY A 23 -13.26 16.21 -6.52
CA GLY A 23 -13.97 16.38 -5.23
C GLY A 23 -14.54 15.11 -4.60
N ASP A 24 -14.62 13.99 -5.33
CA ASP A 24 -15.25 12.76 -4.81
C ASP A 24 -14.22 11.76 -4.20
N GLU A 25 -13.40 12.24 -3.26
CA GLU A 25 -12.31 11.47 -2.64
C GLU A 25 -12.81 10.18 -1.98
N LYS A 26 -14.00 10.21 -1.36
CA LYS A 26 -14.63 9.02 -0.76
C LYS A 26 -14.92 7.92 -1.79
N ALA A 27 -15.35 8.28 -3.00
CA ALA A 27 -15.60 7.33 -4.07
C ALA A 27 -14.30 6.72 -4.60
N ARG A 28 -13.24 7.54 -4.74
CA ARG A 28 -11.89 7.08 -5.12
C ARG A 28 -11.29 6.13 -4.09
N ASP A 29 -11.41 6.44 -2.80
CA ASP A 29 -10.92 5.58 -1.71
C ASP A 29 -11.69 4.26 -1.60
N LYS A 30 -13.01 4.28 -1.84
CA LYS A 30 -13.81 3.05 -1.91
C LYS A 30 -13.35 2.19 -3.09
N GLN A 31 -13.23 2.76 -4.28
CA GLN A 31 -12.76 2.04 -5.46
C GLN A 31 -11.34 1.49 -5.27
N ARG A 32 -10.42 2.27 -4.67
CA ARG A 32 -9.05 1.82 -4.37
C ARG A 32 -8.98 0.68 -3.36
N ARG A 33 -9.91 0.63 -2.40
CA ARG A 33 -10.07 -0.52 -1.49
C ARG A 33 -10.61 -1.74 -2.22
N ASP A 34 -11.63 -1.56 -3.04
CA ASP A 34 -12.31 -2.64 -3.77
C ASP A 34 -11.41 -3.25 -4.87
N THR A 35 -10.55 -2.43 -5.49
CA THR A 35 -9.64 -2.86 -6.57
C THR A 35 -8.30 -3.42 -6.07
N GLN A 36 -7.92 -3.16 -4.82
CA GLN A 36 -6.62 -3.58 -4.27
C GLN A 36 -6.80 -4.24 -2.90
N PRO A 37 -7.41 -5.45 -2.85
CA PRO A 37 -7.75 -6.13 -1.60
C PRO A 37 -6.53 -6.38 -0.70
N TRP A 38 -5.35 -6.53 -1.30
CA TRP A 38 -4.08 -6.71 -0.59
C TRP A 38 -3.71 -5.54 0.33
N ARG A 39 -4.28 -4.34 0.14
CA ARG A 39 -4.06 -3.22 1.09
C ARG A 39 -4.48 -3.55 2.52
N SER A 40 -5.44 -4.46 2.68
CA SER A 40 -5.86 -4.95 4.00
C SER A 40 -4.73 -5.70 4.71
N TRP A 41 -3.81 -6.33 3.99
CA TRP A 41 -2.71 -7.11 4.56
C TRP A 41 -1.76 -6.27 5.40
N TYR A 42 -1.49 -5.02 5.00
CA TYR A 42 -0.67 -4.07 5.76
C TYR A 42 -1.25 -3.74 7.16
N LYS A 43 -2.54 -4.00 7.39
CA LYS A 43 -3.20 -3.75 8.70
C LYS A 43 -3.21 -4.98 9.61
N THR A 44 -2.78 -6.13 9.10
CA THR A 44 -2.84 -7.39 9.86
C THR A 44 -1.71 -7.48 10.89
N ALA A 45 -1.96 -8.21 11.98
CA ALA A 45 -0.91 -8.54 12.96
C ALA A 45 0.22 -9.38 12.33
N ARG A 46 -0.09 -10.17 11.30
CA ARG A 46 0.93 -10.93 10.54
C ARG A 46 1.95 -10.00 9.89
N TRP A 47 1.48 -8.94 9.22
CA TRP A 47 2.37 -7.94 8.63
C TRP A 47 3.19 -7.20 9.68
N GLN A 48 2.57 -6.81 10.80
CA GLN A 48 3.27 -6.13 11.89
C GLN A 48 4.39 -6.97 12.49
N ARG A 49 4.22 -8.30 12.59
CA ARG A 49 5.28 -9.21 13.03
C ARG A 49 6.36 -9.41 11.97
N LEU A 50 5.97 -9.56 10.71
CA LEU A 50 6.91 -9.73 9.60
C LEU A 50 7.82 -8.51 9.44
N ARG A 51 7.26 -7.29 9.46
CA ARG A 51 8.06 -6.06 9.36
C ARG A 51 9.07 -5.96 10.52
N GLU A 52 8.65 -6.31 11.74
CA GLU A 52 9.50 -6.23 12.93
C GLU A 52 10.65 -7.23 12.85
N LYS A 53 10.36 -8.44 12.36
CA LYS A 53 11.36 -9.47 12.09
C LYS A 53 12.39 -8.99 11.07
N VAL A 54 11.95 -8.36 9.98
CA VAL A 54 12.85 -7.79 8.96
C VAL A 54 13.71 -6.66 9.52
N PHE A 55 13.11 -5.75 10.29
CA PHE A 55 13.87 -4.67 10.95
C PHE A 55 14.94 -5.22 11.89
N THR A 56 14.59 -6.26 12.66
CA THR A 56 15.53 -6.93 13.58
C THR A 56 16.63 -7.66 12.81
N ARG A 57 16.29 -8.40 11.74
CA ARG A 57 17.25 -9.09 10.85
C ARG A 57 18.29 -8.11 10.32
N ASP A 58 17.85 -6.92 9.92
CA ASP A 58 18.70 -5.89 9.35
C ASP A 58 19.35 -4.99 10.41
N LEU A 59 19.22 -5.33 11.71
CA LEU A 59 19.72 -4.54 12.84
C LEU A 59 19.30 -3.06 12.78
N TYR A 60 18.07 -2.79 12.32
CA TYR A 60 17.57 -1.45 12.04
C TYR A 60 18.52 -0.62 11.17
N THR A 61 19.23 -1.24 10.24
CA THR A 61 20.14 -0.56 9.31
C THR A 61 19.54 -0.59 7.92
N CYS A 62 19.55 0.57 7.26
CA CYS A 62 19.05 0.73 5.89
C CYS A 62 19.91 -0.10 4.93
N GLN A 63 19.32 -1.08 4.24
CA GLN A 63 20.04 -1.94 3.30
C GLN A 63 20.59 -1.19 2.08
N ARG A 64 20.05 0.01 1.78
CA ARG A 64 20.45 0.80 0.61
C ARG A 64 21.49 1.87 0.93
N SER A 65 21.37 2.56 2.06
CA SER A 65 22.29 3.65 2.44
C SER A 65 23.29 3.29 3.54
N GLY A 66 23.09 2.19 4.27
CA GLY A 66 23.88 1.82 5.45
C GLY A 66 23.59 2.65 6.71
N GLU A 67 22.64 3.56 6.66
CA GLU A 67 22.27 4.42 7.79
C GLU A 67 21.44 3.67 8.84
N ILE A 68 21.63 4.01 10.12
CA ILE A 68 20.79 3.47 11.20
C ILE A 68 19.40 4.13 11.16
N CYS A 69 18.38 3.29 11.13
CA CYS A 69 16.97 3.64 11.21
C CYS A 69 16.53 3.84 12.69
N ALA A 70 16.87 4.99 13.27
CA ALA A 70 16.53 5.32 14.67
C ALA A 70 15.23 6.15 14.82
N GLY A 71 14.62 6.57 13.71
CA GLY A 71 13.48 7.47 13.73
C GLY A 71 12.17 6.79 14.14
N ARG A 72 11.17 7.62 14.44
CA ARG A 72 9.80 7.18 14.73
C ARG A 72 8.79 7.81 13.80
N GLY A 73 7.67 7.12 13.59
CA GLY A 73 6.55 7.64 12.79
C GLY A 73 6.99 8.04 11.39
N ASN A 74 6.83 9.32 11.06
CA ASN A 74 7.09 9.86 9.73
C ASN A 74 8.46 10.57 9.61
N GLN A 75 9.36 10.37 10.56
CA GLN A 75 10.70 10.99 10.53
C GLN A 75 11.53 10.45 9.35
N PRO A 76 12.46 11.25 8.79
CA PRO A 76 13.28 10.83 7.64
C PRO A 76 14.09 9.55 7.87
N ASN A 77 14.53 9.31 9.10
CA ASN A 77 15.31 8.14 9.53
C ASN A 77 14.44 7.05 10.18
N ALA A 78 13.11 7.12 10.09
CA ALA A 78 12.25 6.05 10.58
C ALA A 78 12.38 4.80 9.68
N PRO A 79 12.36 3.58 10.26
CA PRO A 79 12.42 2.35 9.48
C PRO A 79 11.14 2.15 8.67
N VAL A 80 11.30 1.77 7.41
CA VAL A 80 10.23 1.39 6.48
C VAL A 80 10.58 0.02 5.90
N ALA A 81 9.59 -0.86 5.84
CA ALA A 81 9.71 -2.17 5.20
C ALA A 81 9.34 -2.01 3.72
N ASN A 82 10.34 -2.01 2.85
CA ASN A 82 10.17 -1.89 1.41
C ASN A 82 10.11 -3.28 0.75
N HIS A 83 9.19 -3.48 -0.18
CA HIS A 83 9.19 -4.66 -1.05
C HIS A 83 10.16 -4.41 -2.22
N LYS A 84 11.21 -5.23 -2.37
CA LYS A 84 12.21 -5.11 -3.45
C LYS A 84 11.56 -5.34 -4.81
N ILE A 85 10.71 -6.36 -4.90
CA ILE A 85 9.86 -6.66 -6.05
C ILE A 85 8.43 -6.27 -5.66
N PRO A 86 7.77 -5.38 -6.41
CA PRO A 86 6.38 -5.03 -6.16
C PRO A 86 5.51 -6.28 -6.22
N HIS A 87 4.76 -6.53 -5.16
CA HIS A 87 4.00 -7.75 -5.04
C HIS A 87 2.72 -7.73 -5.91
N ASN A 88 2.16 -6.56 -6.25
CA ASN A 88 0.99 -6.43 -7.14
C ASN A 88 -0.21 -7.34 -6.82
N GLY A 89 -0.41 -7.62 -5.54
CA GLY A 89 -1.45 -8.52 -5.05
C GLY A 89 -1.05 -10.00 -4.98
N ASP A 90 0.15 -10.38 -5.39
CA ASP A 90 0.72 -11.70 -5.17
C ASP A 90 1.03 -11.91 -3.68
N PRO A 91 0.37 -12.86 -3.00
CA PRO A 91 0.63 -13.14 -1.59
C PRO A 91 2.02 -13.73 -1.36
N VAL A 92 2.61 -14.46 -2.31
CA VAL A 92 3.94 -15.05 -2.15
C VAL A 92 4.96 -13.94 -2.02
N LEU A 93 4.98 -13.00 -2.97
CA LEU A 93 5.88 -11.83 -2.92
C LEU A 93 5.59 -10.91 -1.74
N PHE A 94 4.33 -10.78 -1.31
CA PHE A 94 3.98 -9.91 -0.19
C PHE A 94 4.51 -10.44 1.15
N TRP A 95 4.40 -11.75 1.37
CA TRP A 95 4.76 -12.41 2.63
C TRP A 95 6.19 -12.95 2.65
N ASP A 96 6.90 -12.91 1.53
CA ASP A 96 8.30 -13.32 1.45
C ASP A 96 9.21 -12.32 2.17
N GLU A 97 9.84 -12.79 3.24
CA GLU A 97 10.80 -12.01 4.04
C GLU A 97 12.03 -11.59 3.25
N SER A 98 12.48 -12.40 2.28
CA SER A 98 13.65 -12.12 1.46
C SER A 98 13.40 -10.98 0.45
N ASN A 99 12.14 -10.83 0.05
CA ASN A 99 11.65 -9.74 -0.79
C ASN A 99 11.46 -8.43 -0.01
N ILE A 100 11.62 -8.41 1.31
CA ILE A 100 11.47 -7.19 2.12
C ILE A 100 12.83 -6.72 2.61
N GLU A 101 13.10 -5.42 2.46
CA GLU A 101 14.28 -4.73 2.98
C GLU A 101 13.92 -3.62 3.95
N THR A 102 14.73 -3.45 4.99
CA THR A 102 14.68 -2.28 5.87
C THR A 102 15.33 -1.10 5.19
N VAL A 103 14.62 0.01 5.09
CA VAL A 103 15.15 1.29 4.57
C VAL A 103 14.71 2.46 5.43
N THR A 104 15.43 3.57 5.38
CA THR A 104 14.92 4.82 5.97
C THR A 104 13.78 5.37 5.13
N LYS A 105 12.82 6.04 5.78
CA LYS A 105 11.73 6.73 5.09
C LYS A 105 12.22 7.67 3.98
N ARG A 106 13.30 8.40 4.23
CA ARG A 106 13.92 9.30 3.24
C ARG A 106 14.33 8.54 1.97
N VAL A 107 15.00 7.40 2.13
CA VAL A 107 15.46 6.57 1.00
C VAL A 107 14.28 5.95 0.26
N HIS A 108 13.28 5.48 0.99
CA HIS A 108 12.04 4.95 0.43
C HIS A 108 11.30 5.98 -0.43
N ASP A 109 11.08 7.18 0.10
CA ASP A 109 10.29 8.24 -0.55
C ASP A 109 11.08 9.00 -1.64
N SER A 110 12.38 8.72 -1.83
CA SER A 110 13.20 9.39 -2.84
C SER A 110 13.85 8.41 -3.82
N LEU A 111 14.86 7.66 -3.40
CA LEU A 111 15.64 6.76 -4.23
C LEU A 111 14.76 5.65 -4.81
N ILE A 112 14.09 4.89 -3.94
CA ILE A 112 13.26 3.74 -4.36
C ILE A 112 12.11 4.21 -5.25
N GLN A 113 11.39 5.25 -4.83
CA GLN A 113 10.33 5.83 -5.64
C GLN A 113 10.81 6.37 -7.01
N SER A 114 12.07 6.78 -7.14
CA SER A 114 12.66 7.17 -8.43
C SER A 114 13.00 5.95 -9.30
N GLU A 115 13.53 4.88 -8.70
CA GLU A 115 13.83 3.61 -9.36
C GLU A 115 12.56 2.94 -9.90
N GLU A 116 11.50 2.87 -9.08
CA GLU A 116 10.18 2.34 -9.46
C GLU A 116 9.60 3.07 -10.68
N LYS A 117 9.65 4.42 -10.67
CA LYS A 117 9.19 5.24 -11.81
C LYS A 117 9.97 4.98 -13.08
N ARG A 118 11.28 4.75 -12.98
CA ARG A 118 12.16 4.51 -14.12
C ARG A 118 11.96 3.12 -14.71
N THR A 119 11.75 2.13 -13.86
CA THR A 119 11.60 0.72 -14.23
C THR A 119 10.16 0.35 -14.60
N GLY A 120 9.18 1.21 -14.27
CA GLY A 120 7.76 0.92 -14.46
C GLY A 120 7.21 -0.10 -13.45
N LEU A 121 8.01 -0.49 -12.46
CA LEU A 121 7.64 -1.38 -11.38
C LEU A 121 6.88 -0.56 -10.33
N ARG A 122 5.55 -0.68 -10.32
CA ARG A 122 4.64 0.08 -9.46
C ARG A 122 3.51 -0.79 -8.94
#